data_AF-A0A7C7KMI6-F1
#
_entry.id   AF-A0A7C7KMI6-F1
#
_cell.length_a   1.000
_cell.length_b   1.000
_cell.length_c   1.000
_cell.angle_alpha   90.00
_cell.angle_beta   90.00
_cell.angle_gamma   90.00
#
_symmetry.space_group_name_H-M   'P 1'
#
loop_
_entity.id
_entity.type
_entity.pdbx_description
1 polymer ?
#
loop_
_entity_poly.entity_id
_entity_poly.type
_entity_poly.pdbx_seq_one_letter_code
_entity_poly.pdbx_strand_id
1 'polypeptide(L)'
;MMRHRLLFSVLSLAVLGLTVLSANWPAHAVSQKPSEEAGPPAHLQTGSAIYMEEAFKAFDAHLAACSASSGYDPDKAADLGTYEIASGEAAWATCAYEGVDKILVPESRTPELYLDLVARHKDLTTQLRDQKVTRAERRALMETMVLKIQFLEARVLSDAELEALRESATEDDDWVRRQVDSLRGFK
;
A
#
# COMPACT_ATOMS: atom_id res chain seq x y z
N MET A 1 -7.02 -10.40 2.26
CA MET A 1 -6.25 -11.67 2.45
C MET A 1 -6.19 -12.54 1.18
N MET A 2 -5.45 -12.11 0.14
CA MET A 2 -5.14 -12.94 -1.05
C MET A 2 -3.86 -12.48 -1.80
N ARG A 3 -2.91 -11.81 -1.12
CA ARG A 3 -1.67 -11.34 -1.76
C ARG A 3 -0.51 -12.10 -1.16
N HIS A 4 0.01 -13.13 -1.85
CA HIS A 4 1.38 -13.69 -1.71
C HIS A 4 1.63 -14.98 -2.52
N ARG A 5 0.67 -15.48 -3.32
CA ARG A 5 0.83 -16.80 -3.98
C ARG A 5 1.59 -16.86 -5.31
N LEU A 6 2.32 -15.82 -5.72
CA LEU A 6 3.03 -15.83 -7.01
C LEU A 6 4.52 -15.42 -6.96
N LEU A 7 5.24 -15.67 -5.86
CA LEU A 7 6.70 -15.37 -5.83
C LEU A 7 7.65 -16.42 -5.24
N PHE A 8 7.21 -17.64 -4.90
CA PHE A 8 8.15 -18.67 -4.44
C PHE A 8 7.84 -20.04 -5.02
N SER A 9 8.31 -20.27 -6.24
CA SER A 9 8.39 -21.60 -6.83
C SER A 9 9.72 -21.82 -7.57
N VAL A 10 10.86 -21.43 -6.97
CA VAL A 10 12.19 -21.95 -7.33
C VAL A 10 13.11 -21.88 -6.10
N LEU A 11 12.97 -22.78 -5.14
CA LEU A 11 14.02 -23.11 -4.16
C LEU A 11 13.59 -24.32 -3.31
N SER A 12 13.47 -25.47 -3.97
CA SER A 12 13.50 -26.78 -3.33
C SER A 12 14.67 -27.53 -3.93
N LEU A 13 15.85 -27.42 -3.31
CA LEU A 13 16.95 -28.39 -3.33
C LEU A 13 18.18 -27.79 -2.62
N ALA A 14 18.19 -27.87 -1.29
CA ALA A 14 19.40 -27.94 -0.47
C ALA A 14 19.02 -28.36 0.96
N VAL A 15 18.59 -29.61 1.10
CA VAL A 15 18.75 -30.34 2.35
C VAL A 15 20.23 -30.67 2.44
N LEU A 16 20.92 -30.20 3.49
CA LEU A 16 21.98 -30.94 4.20
C LEU A 16 22.51 -30.10 5.39
N GLY A 17 22.05 -30.50 6.58
CA GLY A 17 22.90 -30.72 7.75
C GLY A 17 23.63 -29.53 8.38
N LEU A 18 23.00 -28.89 9.36
CA LEU A 18 23.72 -28.32 10.51
C LEU A 18 22.93 -28.58 11.80
N THR A 19 23.24 -29.71 12.43
CA THR A 19 23.13 -29.89 13.88
C THR A 19 24.29 -29.13 14.54
N VAL A 20 24.04 -28.18 15.45
CA VAL A 20 25.00 -27.81 16.51
C VAL A 20 24.36 -26.88 17.56
N LEU A 21 24.40 -27.39 18.80
CA LEU A 21 24.44 -26.77 20.12
C LEU A 21 23.35 -25.78 20.58
N SER A 22 22.47 -26.34 21.41
CA SER A 22 21.72 -25.70 22.49
C SER A 22 22.67 -25.10 23.54
N ALA A 23 22.74 -23.77 23.61
CA ALA A 23 23.36 -23.05 24.72
C ALA A 23 22.32 -22.76 25.81
N ASN A 24 22.63 -23.22 27.01
CA ASN A 24 21.85 -23.14 28.24
C ASN A 24 22.03 -21.75 28.88
N TRP A 25 21.02 -20.88 28.85
CA TRP A 25 21.04 -19.56 29.50
C TRP A 25 20.32 -19.60 30.86
N PRO A 26 20.92 -19.12 31.96
CA PRO A 26 20.25 -19.05 33.26
C PRO A 26 19.07 -18.06 33.27
N ALA A 27 17.93 -18.54 33.74
CA ALA A 27 16.73 -17.76 33.99
C ALA A 27 16.91 -16.89 35.24
N HIS A 28 17.12 -15.59 35.06
CA HIS A 28 16.90 -14.60 36.11
C HIS A 28 15.43 -14.18 36.09
N ALA A 29 14.65 -14.71 37.04
CA ALA A 29 13.28 -14.30 37.28
C ALA A 29 13.27 -12.91 37.93
N VAL A 30 13.19 -11.85 37.11
CA VAL A 30 12.83 -10.51 37.57
C VAL A 30 11.31 -10.47 37.73
N SER A 31 10.84 -10.41 38.97
CA SER A 31 9.44 -10.18 39.31
C SER A 31 9.06 -8.74 38.99
N GLN A 32 8.68 -8.47 37.74
CA GLN A 32 8.09 -7.19 37.36
C GLN A 32 6.63 -7.15 37.84
N LYS A 33 6.35 -6.24 38.76
CA LYS A 33 5.00 -5.86 39.19
C LYS A 33 4.28 -5.28 37.97
N PRO A 34 3.08 -5.75 37.59
CA PRO A 34 2.36 -5.18 36.45
C PRO A 34 1.97 -3.76 36.81
N SER A 35 2.67 -2.78 36.22
CA SER A 35 2.18 -1.41 36.17
C SER A 35 0.94 -1.43 35.28
N GLU A 36 -0.16 -0.97 35.85
CA GLU A 36 -1.41 -0.66 35.17
C GLU A 36 -1.14 0.56 34.27
N GLU A 37 -0.38 0.36 33.18
CA GLU A 37 -0.21 1.36 32.13
C GLU A 37 -1.58 1.54 31.47
N ALA A 38 -2.16 2.73 31.67
CA ALA A 38 -3.27 3.21 30.87
C ALA A 38 -2.83 3.16 29.41
N GLY A 39 -3.25 2.11 28.70
CA GLY A 39 -2.90 1.91 27.31
C GLY A 39 -3.30 3.15 26.50
N PRO A 40 -2.52 3.51 25.47
CA PRO A 40 -2.81 4.67 24.65
C PRO A 40 -4.25 4.56 24.09
N PRO A 41 -4.96 5.70 24.00
CA PRO A 41 -6.35 5.70 23.57
C PRO A 41 -6.52 5.00 22.21
N ALA A 42 -7.36 3.96 22.17
CA ALA A 42 -7.60 3.10 21.01
C ALA A 42 -8.22 3.79 19.77
N HIS A 43 -8.43 5.11 19.79
CA HIS A 43 -9.17 5.84 18.75
C HIS A 43 -8.29 6.52 17.69
N LEU A 44 -6.95 6.52 17.81
CA LEU A 44 -6.10 7.34 16.94
C LEU A 44 -5.32 6.60 15.84
N GLN A 45 -5.36 5.26 15.75
CA GLN A 45 -4.39 4.52 14.92
C GLN A 45 -4.91 3.68 13.75
N THR A 46 -6.23 3.61 13.49
CA THR A 46 -6.74 2.65 12.48
C THR A 46 -7.47 3.24 11.30
N GLY A 47 -7.83 4.53 11.29
CA GLY A 47 -8.68 5.08 10.24
C GLY A 47 -8.05 5.05 8.84
N SER A 48 -6.86 5.64 8.69
CA SER A 48 -6.35 5.99 7.35
C SER A 48 -5.85 4.82 6.50
N ALA A 49 -5.29 3.77 7.10
CA ALA A 49 -4.89 2.58 6.35
C ALA A 49 -6.08 1.75 5.85
N ILE A 50 -7.19 1.77 6.60
CA ILE A 50 -8.41 1.03 6.28
C ILE A 50 -9.10 1.64 5.04
N TYR A 51 -9.11 2.97 4.89
CA TYR A 51 -9.79 3.63 3.76
C TYR A 51 -9.19 3.24 2.40
N MET A 52 -7.86 3.21 2.25
CA MET A 52 -7.25 2.80 0.98
C MET A 52 -7.42 1.32 0.68
N GLU A 53 -7.47 0.43 1.69
CA GLU A 53 -7.76 -0.99 1.46
C GLU A 53 -9.17 -1.18 0.86
N GLU A 54 -10.17 -0.47 1.38
CA GLU A 54 -11.53 -0.49 0.84
C GLU A 54 -11.60 0.09 -0.57
N ALA A 55 -10.91 1.21 -0.82
CA ALA A 55 -10.81 1.82 -2.15
C ALA A 55 -10.19 0.87 -3.19
N PHE A 56 -9.08 0.20 -2.84
CA PHE A 56 -8.47 -0.79 -3.73
C PHE A 56 -9.37 -1.99 -3.98
N LYS A 57 -10.10 -2.47 -2.96
CA LYS A 57 -11.08 -3.55 -3.14
C LYS A 57 -12.21 -3.14 -4.09
N ALA A 58 -12.72 -1.92 -3.96
CA ALA A 58 -13.72 -1.37 -4.86
C ALA A 58 -13.18 -1.21 -6.29
N PHE A 59 -11.93 -0.76 -6.42
CA PHE A 59 -11.26 -0.65 -7.71
C PHE A 59 -11.02 -2.01 -8.37
N ASP A 60 -10.62 -3.04 -7.63
CA ASP A 60 -10.47 -4.41 -8.14
C ASP A 60 -11.80 -4.95 -8.70
N ALA A 61 -12.92 -4.70 -7.99
CA ALA A 61 -14.25 -5.05 -8.47
C ALA A 61 -14.62 -4.27 -9.76
N HIS A 62 -14.24 -3.00 -9.85
CA HIS A 62 -14.43 -2.19 -11.05
C HIS A 62 -13.63 -2.72 -12.25
N LEU A 63 -12.37 -3.11 -12.05
CA LEU A 63 -11.55 -3.74 -13.10
C LEU A 63 -12.14 -5.06 -13.61
N ALA A 64 -12.72 -5.86 -12.71
CA ALA A 64 -13.44 -7.08 -13.12
C ALA A 64 -14.65 -6.76 -14.01
N ALA A 65 -15.42 -5.72 -13.69
CA ALA A 65 -16.53 -5.24 -14.51
C ALA A 65 -16.07 -4.68 -15.88
N CYS A 66 -14.95 -3.94 -15.91
CA CYS A 66 -14.33 -3.48 -17.16
C CYS A 66 -13.92 -4.65 -18.06
N SER A 67 -13.38 -5.72 -17.46
CA SER A 67 -12.98 -6.92 -18.20
C SER A 67 -14.19 -7.64 -18.80
N ALA A 68 -15.27 -7.76 -18.02
CA ALA A 68 -16.52 -8.36 -18.48
C ALA A 68 -17.17 -7.57 -19.63
N SER A 69 -17.17 -6.23 -19.57
CA SER A 69 -17.83 -5.39 -20.57
C SER A 69 -17.05 -5.24 -21.88
N SER A 70 -15.72 -5.20 -21.81
CA SER A 70 -14.84 -5.06 -22.98
C SER A 70 -14.50 -6.39 -23.66
N GLY A 71 -14.65 -7.52 -22.95
CA GLY A 71 -14.18 -8.82 -23.40
C GLY A 71 -12.65 -8.97 -23.36
N TYR A 72 -11.93 -8.03 -22.74
CA TYR A 72 -10.48 -8.04 -22.61
C TYR A 72 -10.08 -8.29 -21.15
N ASP A 73 -9.13 -9.21 -20.96
CA ASP A 73 -8.55 -9.56 -19.65
C ASP A 73 -7.01 -9.44 -19.73
N PRO A 74 -6.40 -8.46 -19.03
CA PRO A 74 -4.96 -8.23 -19.12
C PRO A 74 -4.10 -9.39 -18.62
N ASP A 75 -4.63 -10.25 -17.74
CA ASP A 75 -3.92 -11.40 -17.18
C ASP A 75 -3.88 -12.58 -18.18
N LYS A 76 -4.84 -12.64 -19.10
CA LYS A 76 -4.91 -13.68 -20.14
C LYS A 76 -4.26 -13.28 -21.46
N ALA A 77 -3.77 -12.05 -21.58
CA ALA A 77 -3.23 -11.50 -22.81
C ALA A 77 -1.79 -11.98 -23.14
N ALA A 78 -1.42 -13.20 -22.77
CA ALA A 78 -0.07 -13.73 -22.96
C ALA A 78 0.27 -14.01 -24.43
N ASP A 79 -0.72 -14.36 -25.25
CA ASP A 79 -0.51 -14.83 -26.63
C ASP A 79 -0.42 -13.71 -27.68
N LEU A 80 -0.56 -12.44 -27.29
CA LEU A 80 -0.48 -11.32 -28.24
C LEU A 80 0.97 -11.01 -28.61
N GLY A 81 1.19 -10.58 -29.86
CA GLY A 81 2.49 -10.17 -30.36
C GLY A 81 3.12 -9.03 -29.58
N THR A 82 4.44 -8.87 -29.69
CA THR A 82 5.26 -7.92 -28.91
C THR A 82 4.77 -6.46 -28.97
N TYR A 83 4.18 -6.05 -30.09
CA TYR A 83 3.66 -4.69 -30.33
C TYR A 83 2.14 -4.66 -30.55
N GLU A 84 1.47 -5.80 -30.37
CA GLU A 84 0.04 -5.92 -30.66
C GLU A 84 -0.80 -5.32 -29.52
N ILE A 85 -1.87 -4.62 -29.90
CA ILE A 85 -2.88 -4.12 -28.97
C ILE A 85 -4.08 -5.04 -29.09
N ALA A 86 -4.56 -5.58 -27.98
CA ALA A 86 -5.65 -6.53 -28.00
C ALA A 86 -6.97 -5.89 -28.46
N SER A 87 -7.84 -6.69 -29.06
CA SER A 87 -9.24 -6.29 -29.23
C SER A 87 -9.86 -6.02 -27.85
N GLY A 88 -10.58 -4.91 -27.71
CA GLY A 88 -11.20 -4.49 -26.44
C GLY A 88 -10.27 -3.78 -25.46
N GLU A 89 -8.94 -3.80 -25.64
CA GLU A 89 -7.97 -3.20 -24.70
C GLU A 89 -8.20 -1.69 -24.50
N ALA A 90 -8.49 -0.95 -25.57
CA ALA A 90 -8.75 0.49 -25.48
C ALA A 90 -10.02 0.83 -24.67
N ALA A 91 -11.08 0.02 -24.84
CA ALA A 91 -12.33 0.17 -24.09
C ALA A 91 -12.11 -0.18 -22.61
N TRP A 92 -11.39 -1.28 -22.35
CA TRP A 92 -10.98 -1.67 -21.01
C TRP A 92 -10.18 -0.58 -20.31
N ALA A 93 -9.15 -0.05 -20.97
CA ALA A 93 -8.28 0.99 -20.40
C ALA A 93 -9.06 2.26 -20.06
N THR A 94 -9.98 2.67 -20.94
CA THR A 94 -10.87 3.82 -20.68
C THR A 94 -11.71 3.60 -19.41
N CYS A 95 -12.35 2.43 -19.30
CA CYS A 95 -13.11 2.04 -18.11
C CYS A 95 -12.23 2.01 -16.85
N ALA A 96 -11.02 1.45 -16.93
CA ALA A 96 -10.08 1.41 -15.82
C ALA A 96 -9.66 2.83 -15.36
N TYR A 97 -9.41 3.75 -16.29
CA TYR A 97 -9.09 5.14 -15.95
C TYR A 97 -10.23 5.84 -15.19
N GLU A 98 -11.49 5.57 -15.56
CA GLU A 98 -12.63 6.08 -14.79
C GLU A 98 -12.66 5.53 -13.37
N GLY A 99 -12.27 4.28 -13.17
CA GLY A 99 -12.13 3.70 -11.84
C GLY A 99 -11.04 4.40 -11.03
N VAL A 100 -9.90 4.71 -11.64
CA VAL A 100 -8.83 5.47 -10.97
C VAL A 100 -9.36 6.83 -10.51
N ASP A 101 -10.01 7.56 -11.42
CA ASP A 101 -10.52 8.92 -11.16
C ASP A 101 -11.66 8.95 -10.12
N LYS A 102 -12.58 7.99 -10.17
CA LYS A 102 -13.78 7.98 -9.31
C LYS A 102 -13.59 7.25 -7.99
N ILE A 103 -12.62 6.34 -7.87
CA ILE A 103 -12.45 5.47 -6.71
C ILE A 103 -11.13 5.74 -5.99
N LEU A 104 -10.00 5.76 -6.71
CA LEU A 104 -8.69 5.87 -6.06
C LEU A 104 -8.30 7.31 -5.77
N VAL A 105 -8.50 8.22 -6.72
CA VAL A 105 -8.14 9.64 -6.57
C VAL A 105 -8.82 10.32 -5.36
N PRO A 106 -10.13 10.12 -5.10
CA PRO A 106 -10.79 10.76 -3.95
C PRO A 106 -10.31 10.27 -2.59
N GLU A 107 -9.84 9.02 -2.52
CA GLU A 107 -9.41 8.37 -1.27
C GLU A 107 -7.91 8.50 -1.03
N SER A 108 -7.15 8.83 -2.08
CA SER A 108 -5.70 8.96 -2.07
C SER A 108 -5.22 10.24 -1.39
N ARG A 109 -4.10 10.16 -0.68
CA ARG A 109 -3.38 11.34 -0.17
C ARG A 109 -2.40 11.94 -1.19
N THR A 110 -2.19 11.24 -2.31
CA THR A 110 -1.32 11.64 -3.43
C THR A 110 -2.05 11.51 -4.78
N PRO A 111 -3.20 12.17 -4.95
CA PRO A 111 -4.07 12.00 -6.12
C PRO A 111 -3.35 12.27 -7.46
N GLU A 112 -2.42 13.23 -7.46
CA GLU A 112 -1.59 13.58 -8.63
C GLU A 112 -0.81 12.39 -9.18
N LEU A 113 -0.36 11.46 -8.33
CA LEU A 113 0.42 10.32 -8.78
C LEU A 113 -0.44 9.30 -9.55
N TYR A 114 -1.72 9.17 -9.20
CA TYR A 114 -2.67 8.33 -9.92
C TYR A 114 -3.06 8.96 -11.26
N LEU A 115 -3.20 10.28 -11.31
CA LEU A 115 -3.44 11.00 -12.57
C LEU A 115 -2.24 10.87 -13.52
N ASP A 116 -1.02 10.99 -12.99
CA ASP A 116 0.22 10.77 -13.74
C ASP A 116 0.34 9.32 -14.24
N LEU A 117 -0.08 8.33 -13.43
CA LEU A 117 -0.15 6.92 -13.84
C LEU A 117 -1.03 6.74 -15.09
N VAL A 118 -2.22 7.35 -15.08
CA VAL A 118 -3.15 7.31 -16.22
C VAL A 118 -2.56 7.99 -17.44
N ALA A 119 -1.99 9.20 -17.28
CA ALA A 119 -1.37 9.94 -18.37
C ALA A 119 -0.22 9.14 -18.99
N ARG A 120 0.63 8.54 -18.17
CA ARG A 120 1.75 7.72 -18.61
C ARG A 120 1.29 6.44 -19.32
N HIS A 121 0.24 5.78 -18.85
CA HIS A 121 -0.30 4.60 -19.54
C HIS A 121 -0.83 4.96 -20.94
N LYS A 122 -1.50 6.11 -21.11
CA LYS A 122 -1.96 6.62 -22.42
C LYS A 122 -0.80 6.88 -23.38
N ASP A 123 0.24 7.54 -22.88
CA ASP A 123 1.48 7.80 -23.63
C ASP A 123 2.16 6.48 -24.06
N LEU A 124 2.37 5.54 -23.13
CA LEU A 124 2.98 4.24 -23.43
C LEU A 124 2.15 3.41 -24.41
N THR A 125 0.82 3.49 -24.35
CA THR A 125 -0.06 2.83 -25.32
C THR A 125 0.06 3.43 -26.72
N THR A 126 0.31 4.75 -26.81
CA THR A 126 0.62 5.41 -28.08
C THR A 126 1.98 4.96 -28.61
N GLN A 127 3.00 4.93 -27.74
CA GLN A 127 4.33 4.44 -28.10
C GLN A 127 4.33 2.96 -28.51
N LEU A 128 3.47 2.13 -27.91
CA LEU A 128 3.29 0.72 -28.29
C LEU A 128 2.76 0.60 -29.71
N ARG A 129 1.76 1.42 -30.06
CA ARG A 129 1.21 1.50 -31.41
C ARG A 129 2.24 1.95 -32.43
N ASP A 130 3.10 2.89 -32.04
CA ASP A 130 4.23 3.38 -32.84
C ASP A 130 5.44 2.41 -32.87
N GLN A 131 5.34 1.24 -32.22
CA GLN A 131 6.41 0.25 -32.08
C GLN A 131 7.69 0.77 -31.39
N LYS A 132 7.56 1.83 -30.58
CA LYS A 132 8.68 2.44 -29.83
C LYS A 132 8.92 1.75 -28.49
N VAL A 133 7.87 1.16 -27.90
CA VAL A 133 7.95 0.35 -26.68
C VAL A 133 7.21 -0.96 -26.92
N THR A 134 7.71 -2.03 -26.32
CA THR A 134 7.06 -3.35 -26.33
C THR A 134 5.97 -3.44 -25.26
N ARG A 135 5.08 -4.43 -25.38
CA ARG A 135 4.09 -4.74 -24.33
C ARG A 135 4.76 -5.04 -22.98
N ALA A 136 5.88 -5.76 -23.01
CA ALA A 136 6.62 -6.14 -21.81
C ALA A 136 7.23 -4.91 -21.11
N GLU A 137 7.85 -4.00 -21.87
CA GLU A 137 8.39 -2.74 -21.33
C GLU A 137 7.29 -1.86 -20.76
N ARG A 138 6.16 -1.71 -21.48
CA ARG A 138 5.00 -0.98 -20.97
C ARG A 138 4.54 -1.57 -19.64
N ARG A 139 4.36 -2.89 -19.55
CA ARG A 139 3.94 -3.55 -18.30
C ARG A 139 4.92 -3.28 -17.15
N ALA A 140 6.21 -3.48 -17.38
CA ALA A 140 7.25 -3.26 -16.36
C ALA A 140 7.29 -1.81 -15.86
N LEU A 141 7.13 -0.84 -16.75
CA LEU A 141 7.06 0.58 -16.40
C LEU A 141 5.82 0.88 -15.54
N MET A 142 4.66 0.33 -15.92
CA MET A 142 3.43 0.51 -15.16
C MET A 142 3.50 -0.11 -13.77
N GLU A 143 4.02 -1.33 -13.65
CA GLU A 143 4.25 -2.01 -12.37
C GLU A 143 5.17 -1.19 -11.45
N THR A 144 6.26 -0.65 -12.02
CA THR A 144 7.20 0.22 -11.29
C THR A 144 6.51 1.47 -10.75
N MET A 145 5.63 2.10 -11.54
CA MET A 145 4.88 3.28 -11.09
C MET A 145 3.88 2.94 -9.98
N VAL A 146 3.17 1.81 -10.09
CA VAL A 146 2.24 1.36 -9.04
C VAL A 146 2.98 1.12 -7.72
N LEU A 147 4.14 0.45 -7.76
CA LEU A 147 4.95 0.23 -6.56
C LEU A 147 5.43 1.55 -5.94
N LYS A 148 5.83 2.52 -6.79
CA LYS A 148 6.23 3.86 -6.33
C LYS A 148 5.06 4.57 -5.63
N ILE A 149 3.85 4.51 -6.19
CA ILE A 149 2.65 5.11 -5.59
C ILE A 149 2.37 4.48 -4.23
N GLN A 150 2.36 3.15 -4.14
CA GLN A 150 2.13 2.43 -2.89
C GLN A 150 3.14 2.81 -1.81
N PHE A 151 4.43 2.93 -2.18
CA PHE A 151 5.47 3.36 -1.26
C PHE A 151 5.25 4.80 -0.76
N LEU A 152 4.88 5.72 -1.65
CA LEU A 152 4.65 7.12 -1.28
C LEU A 152 3.39 7.29 -0.43
N GLU A 153 2.30 6.59 -0.73
CA GLU A 153 1.09 6.55 0.09
C GLU A 153 1.40 6.07 1.52
N ALA A 154 2.13 4.95 1.64
CA ALA A 154 2.53 4.42 2.94
C ALA A 154 3.40 5.41 3.73
N ARG A 155 4.28 6.14 3.04
CA ARG A 155 5.14 7.15 3.68
C ARG A 155 4.35 8.38 4.15
N VAL A 156 3.45 8.90 3.32
CA VAL A 156 2.60 10.05 3.71
C VAL A 156 1.72 9.68 4.91
N LEU A 157 1.24 8.44 4.96
CA LEU A 157 0.53 7.92 6.12
C LEU A 157 1.41 7.92 7.38
N SER A 158 2.62 7.35 7.30
CA SER A 158 3.52 7.30 8.47
C SER A 158 3.94 8.68 8.96
N ASP A 159 4.15 9.63 8.05
CA ASP A 159 4.53 11.01 8.41
C ASP A 159 3.37 11.72 9.12
N ALA A 160 2.12 11.49 8.67
CA ALA A 160 0.93 12.04 9.31
C ALA A 160 0.67 11.43 10.71
N GLU A 161 0.89 10.13 10.88
CA GLU A 161 0.78 9.45 12.17
C GLU A 161 1.83 9.96 13.16
N LEU A 162 3.07 10.14 12.70
CA LEU A 162 4.15 10.67 13.53
C LEU A 162 3.85 12.10 14.00
N GLU A 163 3.28 12.94 13.14
CA GLU A 163 2.92 14.30 13.51
C GLU A 163 1.77 14.34 14.51
N ALA A 164 0.74 13.51 14.32
CA ALA A 164 -0.35 13.37 15.30
C ALA A 164 0.15 12.91 16.69
N LEU A 165 1.13 12.00 16.72
CA LEU A 165 1.77 11.58 17.98
C LEU A 165 2.56 12.70 18.64
N ARG A 166 3.23 13.55 17.86
CA ARG A 166 3.96 14.71 18.39
C ARG A 166 3.02 15.75 18.99
N GLU A 167 1.91 16.05 18.33
CA GLU A 167 0.90 16.96 18.84
C GLU A 167 0.31 16.45 20.16
N SER A 168 -0.06 15.16 20.23
CA SER A 168 -0.56 14.54 21.47
C SER A 168 0.44 14.62 22.63
N ALA A 169 1.74 14.44 22.37
CA ALA A 169 2.76 14.52 23.41
C ALA A 169 2.87 15.94 24.02
N THR A 170 2.65 16.99 23.22
CA THR A 170 2.67 18.37 23.73
C THR A 170 1.47 18.70 24.61
N GLU A 171 0.30 18.13 24.31
CA GLU A 171 -0.90 18.33 25.13
C GLU A 171 -0.77 17.67 26.51
N ASP A 172 -0.13 16.50 26.57
CA ASP A 172 0.15 15.80 27.82
C ASP A 172 1.12 16.59 28.71
N ASP A 173 2.19 17.16 28.13
CA ASP A 173 3.13 18.02 28.84
C ASP A 173 2.44 19.26 29.44
N ASP A 174 1.54 19.90 28.68
CA ASP A 174 0.74 21.04 29.15
C ASP A 174 -0.27 20.66 30.23
N TRP A 175 -0.86 19.47 30.14
CA TRP A 175 -1.72 18.93 31.20
C TRP A 175 -0.94 18.68 32.49
N VAL A 176 0.22 18.04 32.41
CA VAL A 176 1.11 17.81 33.57
C VAL A 176 1.52 19.14 34.18
N ARG A 177 1.89 20.13 33.36
CA ARG A 177 2.26 21.47 33.82
C ARG A 177 1.11 22.13 34.58
N ARG A 178 -0.11 22.11 34.03
CA ARG A 178 -1.31 22.65 34.70
C ARG A 178 -1.61 21.96 36.03
N GLN A 179 -1.43 20.64 36.10
CA GLN A 179 -1.64 19.89 37.34
C GLN A 179 -0.61 20.24 38.41
N VAL A 180 0.68 20.34 38.04
CA VAL A 180 1.76 20.76 38.95
C VAL A 180 1.52 22.17 39.48
N ASP A 181 1.12 23.11 38.61
CA ASP A 181 0.81 24.49 39.00
C ASP A 181 -0.40 24.57 39.95
N SER A 182 -1.44 23.77 39.69
CA SER A 182 -2.62 23.64 40.58
C SER A 182 -2.23 23.17 41.99
N LEU A 183 -1.35 22.16 42.10
CA LEU A 183 -0.89 21.65 43.40
C LEU A 183 -0.02 22.66 44.18
N ARG A 184 0.73 23.52 43.49
CA ARG A 184 1.58 24.54 44.12
C ARG A 184 0.82 25.76 44.64
N GLY A 185 -0.40 26.01 44.13
CA GLY A 185 -1.24 27.15 44.50
C GLY A 185 -2.00 27.00 45.84
N PHE A 186 -1.99 25.82 46.46
CA PHE A 186 -2.56 25.62 47.80
C PHE A 186 -1.59 26.12 48.88
N LYS A 187 -1.72 27.39 49.27
CA LYS A 187 -1.12 27.96 50.48
C LYS A 187 -2.15 28.68 51.31
#